data_AF-A0A4U1IW15-F1
#
_entry.id   AF-A0A4U1IW15-F1
#
_cell.length_a   1.000
_cell.length_b   1.000
_cell.length_c   1.000
_cell.angle_alpha   90.00
_cell.angle_beta   90.00
_cell.angle_gamma   90.00
#
_symmetry.space_group_name_H-M   'P 1'
#
loop_
_entity.id
_entity.type
_entity.pdbx_description
1 polymer ?
#
loop_
_entity_poly.entity_id
_entity_poly.type
_entity_poly.pdbx_seq_one_letter_code
_entity_poly.pdbx_strand_id
1 'polypeptide(L)'
;MKRKISHATEPPMARGWVSIKTAADFLDMSPDALRRSIERHAVRAPDGGIESNIDGVRARKFGRLWRVQFSSRWSANAEPGS
;
A
#
# COMPACT_ATOMS: atom_id res chain seq x y z
N MET A 1 17.47 25.99 -11.60
CA MET A 1 17.50 24.69 -12.32
C MET A 1 16.94 23.62 -11.40
N LYS A 2 15.69 23.17 -11.62
CA LYS A 2 15.04 22.16 -10.76
C LYS A 2 15.57 20.78 -11.20
N ARG A 3 16.46 20.17 -10.41
CA ARG A 3 16.94 18.81 -10.66
C ARG A 3 15.72 17.88 -10.57
N LYS A 4 15.32 17.31 -11.71
CA LYS A 4 14.36 16.20 -11.75
C LYS A 4 15.01 15.06 -10.99
N ILE A 5 14.50 14.78 -9.80
CA ILE A 5 14.89 13.60 -9.04
C ILE A 5 14.49 12.42 -9.93
N SER A 6 15.52 11.74 -10.43
CA SER A 6 15.41 10.43 -11.06
C SER A 6 14.53 9.59 -10.15
N HIS A 7 13.35 9.19 -10.63
CA HIS A 7 12.53 8.20 -9.93
C HIS A 7 13.32 6.90 -9.97
N ALA A 8 14.15 6.69 -8.96
CA ALA A 8 14.66 5.37 -8.64
C ALA A 8 13.42 4.52 -8.34
N THR A 9 13.02 3.70 -9.32
CA THR A 9 12.09 2.59 -9.16
C THR A 9 12.77 1.51 -8.32
N GLU A 10 13.07 1.85 -7.06
CA GLU A 10 13.38 0.87 -6.05
C GLU A 10 12.08 0.69 -5.27
N PRO A 11 11.41 -0.48 -5.34
CA PRO A 11 10.20 -0.69 -4.56
C PRO A 11 10.60 -0.44 -3.10
N PRO A 12 10.00 0.55 -2.40
CA PRO A 12 10.32 0.80 -1.01
C PRO A 12 10.09 -0.53 -0.31
N MET A 13 11.17 -1.16 0.16
CA MET A 13 11.17 -2.50 0.71
C MET A 13 9.89 -2.70 1.50
N ALA A 14 8.94 -3.47 0.95
CA ALA A 14 7.57 -3.53 1.41
C ALA A 14 7.49 -4.38 2.70
N ARG A 15 8.07 -3.84 3.77
CA ARG A 15 8.15 -4.42 5.10
C ARG A 15 7.40 -3.57 6.14
N GLY A 16 6.59 -2.60 5.71
CA GLY A 16 5.93 -1.66 6.60
C GLY A 16 4.52 -1.27 6.19
N TRP A 17 3.70 -0.96 7.19
CA TRP A 17 2.39 -0.33 7.04
C TRP A 17 2.57 1.14 6.68
N VAL A 18 2.15 1.55 5.49
CA VAL A 18 2.21 2.95 5.00
C VAL A 18 0.85 3.65 5.09
N SER A 19 0.86 4.96 4.96
CA SER A 19 -0.37 5.78 4.89
C SER A 19 -1.08 5.60 3.54
N ILE A 20 -2.40 5.83 3.50
CA ILE A 20 -3.19 5.88 2.25
C ILE A 20 -2.57 6.83 1.23
N LYS A 21 -2.08 8.00 1.66
CA LYS A 21 -1.44 8.98 0.78
C LYS A 21 -0.23 8.39 0.06
N THR A 22 0.68 7.77 0.81
CA THR A 22 1.89 7.13 0.27
C THR A 22 1.54 5.94 -0.63
N ALA A 23 0.53 5.14 -0.25
CA ALA A 23 0.11 4.03 -1.07
C ALA A 23 -0.54 4.50 -2.38
N ALA A 24 -1.34 5.56 -2.35
CA ALA A 24 -2.01 6.10 -3.52
C ALA A 24 -1.01 6.73 -4.50
N ASP A 25 0.00 7.43 -3.98
CA ASP A 25 1.14 7.94 -4.77
C ASP A 25 1.88 6.80 -5.48
N PHE A 26 2.16 5.70 -4.78
CA PHE A 26 2.78 4.51 -5.38
C PHE A 26 1.89 3.82 -6.42
N LEU A 27 0.57 3.86 -6.23
CA LEU A 27 -0.43 3.28 -7.14
C LEU A 27 -0.81 4.21 -8.31
N ASP A 28 -0.18 5.38 -8.41
CA ASP A 28 -0.53 6.44 -9.36
C ASP A 28 -2.03 6.78 -9.36
N MET A 29 -2.63 6.84 -8.17
CA MET A 29 -4.06 7.12 -8.02
C MET A 29 -4.35 8.15 -6.92
N SER A 30 -5.58 8.67 -6.93
CA SER A 30 -6.01 9.61 -5.90
C SER A 30 -6.17 8.93 -4.53
N PRO A 31 -5.74 9.56 -3.42
CA PRO A 31 -5.89 8.99 -2.08
C PRO A 31 -7.35 8.76 -1.68
N ASP A 32 -8.28 9.60 -2.15
CA ASP A 32 -9.71 9.42 -1.91
C ASP A 32 -10.25 8.19 -2.65
N ALA A 33 -9.80 7.97 -3.90
CA ALA A 33 -10.19 6.81 -4.69
C ALA A 33 -9.70 5.50 -4.06
N LEU A 34 -8.42 5.46 -3.63
CA LEU A 34 -7.87 4.32 -2.90
C LEU A 34 -8.65 4.04 -1.62
N ARG A 35 -8.93 5.08 -0.83
CA ARG A 35 -9.69 4.97 0.41
C ARG A 35 -11.09 4.39 0.17
N ARG A 36 -11.84 4.93 -0.81
CA ARG A 36 -13.17 4.41 -1.16
C ARG A 36 -13.11 2.97 -1.64
N SER A 37 -12.05 2.58 -2.36
CA SER A 37 -11.86 1.19 -2.77
C SER A 37 -11.71 0.30 -1.53
N ILE A 38 -10.81 0.65 -0.63
CA ILE A 38 -10.57 -0.06 0.63
C ILE A 38 -11.84 -0.16 1.47
N GLU A 39 -12.57 0.94 1.66
CA GLU A 39 -13.79 0.96 2.48
C GLU A 39 -14.91 0.10 1.88
N ARG A 40 -14.99 -0.01 0.55
CA ARG A 40 -15.97 -0.89 -0.13
C ARG A 40 -15.66 -2.37 0.04
N HIS A 41 -14.38 -2.74 0.04
CA HIS A 41 -13.94 -4.14 0.22
C HIS A 41 -13.49 -4.42 1.65
N ALA A 42 -13.90 -3.60 2.62
CA ALA A 42 -13.54 -3.76 4.01
C ALA A 42 -14.35 -4.91 4.63
N VAL A 43 -13.64 -5.85 5.25
CA VAL A 43 -14.20 -7.01 5.96
C VAL A 43 -13.74 -7.01 7.41
N ARG A 44 -14.53 -7.63 8.29
CA ARG A 44 -14.11 -7.89 9.67
C ARG A 44 -13.12 -9.05 9.69
N ALA A 45 -11.94 -8.78 10.22
CA ALA A 45 -10.92 -9.78 10.48
C ALA A 45 -11.33 -10.67 11.68
N PRO A 46 -10.79 -11.90 11.79
CA PRO A 46 -11.02 -12.77 12.94
C PRO A 46 -10.59 -12.15 14.28
N ASP A 47 -9.61 -11.25 14.24
CA ASP A 47 -9.13 -10.51 15.42
C ASP A 47 -10.05 -9.34 15.84
N GLY A 48 -11.17 -9.14 15.13
CA GLY A 48 -12.14 -8.06 15.36
C GLY A 48 -11.76 -6.74 14.68
N GLY A 49 -10.57 -6.63 14.09
CA GLY A 49 -10.16 -5.51 13.26
C GLY A 49 -10.93 -5.40 11.93
N ILE A 50 -10.81 -4.26 11.27
CA ILE A 50 -11.31 -4.09 9.89
C ILE A 50 -10.10 -4.14 8.96
N GLU A 51 -10.13 -5.03 7.98
CA GLU A 51 -9.12 -5.12 6.94
C GLU A 51 -9.75 -5.20 5.55
N SER A 52 -8.95 -4.97 4.52
CA SER A 52 -9.34 -5.12 3.12
C SER A 52 -8.17 -5.70 2.36
N ASN A 53 -8.47 -6.52 1.35
CA ASN A 53 -7.48 -7.04 0.42
C ASN A 53 -7.98 -6.77 -1.00
N ILE A 54 -7.23 -5.99 -1.77
CA ILE A 54 -7.57 -5.60 -3.15
C ILE A 54 -6.30 -5.68 -3.97
N ASP A 55 -6.27 -6.50 -5.03
CA ASP A 55 -5.15 -6.57 -5.99
C ASP A 55 -3.75 -6.76 -5.37
N GLY A 56 -3.67 -7.50 -4.25
CA GLY A 56 -2.41 -7.70 -3.53
C GLY A 56 -2.01 -6.55 -2.61
N VAL A 57 -2.88 -5.54 -2.44
CA VAL A 57 -2.77 -4.48 -1.45
C VAL A 57 -3.62 -4.87 -0.24
N ARG A 58 -2.99 -5.04 0.93
CA ARG A 58 -3.69 -5.25 2.20
C ARG A 58 -3.84 -3.91 2.92
N ALA A 59 -5.06 -3.54 3.27
CA ALA A 59 -5.32 -2.38 4.12
C ALA A 59 -5.89 -2.82 5.46
N ARG A 60 -5.51 -2.16 6.54
CA ARG A 60 -6.04 -2.42 7.89
C ARG A 60 -6.34 -1.12 8.61
N LYS A 61 -7.45 -1.12 9.33
CA LYS A 61 -7.91 0.04 10.09
C LYS A 61 -7.27 0.02 11.48
N PHE A 62 -6.48 1.06 11.76
CA PHE A 62 -5.89 1.34 13.06
C PHE A 62 -6.60 2.56 13.65
N GLY A 63 -7.65 2.30 14.43
CA GLY A 63 -8.54 3.34 14.96
C GLY A 63 -9.26 4.10 13.85
N ARG A 64 -8.95 5.38 13.66
CA ARG A 64 -9.54 6.24 12.62
C ARG A 64 -8.75 6.24 11.31
N LEU A 65 -7.58 5.60 11.28
CA LEU A 65 -6.66 5.66 10.15
C LEU A 65 -6.59 4.32 9.44
N TRP A 66 -6.55 4.39 8.11
CA TRP A 66 -6.20 3.23 7.29
C TRP A 66 -4.69 3.19 7.07
N ARG A 67 -4.12 2.02 7.27
CA ARG A 67 -2.75 1.69 6.89
C ARG A 67 -2.77 0.66 5.80
N VAL A 68 -1.81 0.75 4.89
CA VAL A 68 -1.70 -0.10 3.72
C VAL A 68 -0.38 -0.84 3.75
N GLN A 69 -0.39 -2.12 3.40
CA GLN A 69 0.76 -2.97 3.22
C GLN A 69 0.67 -3.60 1.83
N PHE A 70 1.71 -3.47 1.04
CA PHE A 70 1.81 -4.15 -0.24
C PHE A 70 2.22 -5.61 -0.01
N SER A 71 1.55 -6.54 -0.69
CA SER A 71 1.90 -7.96 -0.62
C SER A 71 3.30 -8.20 -1.17
N SER A 72 3.93 -9.29 -0.73
CA SER A 72 5.20 -9.79 -1.26
C SER A 72 5.20 -10.01 -2.78
N ARG A 73 4.04 -10.14 -3.42
CA ARG A 73 3.92 -10.16 -4.89
C ARG A 73 4.42 -8.87 -5.56
N TRP A 74 4.43 -7.76 -4.83
CA TRP A 74 4.97 -6.48 -5.27
C TRP A 74 6.46 -6.34 -4.88
N SER A 75 6.90 -7.13 -3.89
CA SER A 75 8.30 -7.22 -3.43
C SER A 75 9.15 -8.21 -4.24
N ALA A 76 8.53 -8.98 -5.15
CA ALA A 76 9.19 -9.98 -5.98
C ALA A 76 9.89 -9.34 -7.19
N ASN A 77 10.82 -8.44 -6.92
CA ASN A 77 11.96 -8.18 -7.81
C ASN A 77 13.14 -7.64 -6.99
N ALA A 78 13.48 -8.36 -5.93
CA ALA A 78 14.80 -8.30 -5.34
C ALA A 78 15.32 -9.74 -5.37
N GLU A 79 15.68 -10.21 -6.57
CA GLU A 79 16.60 -11.33 -6.68
C GLU A 79 17.98 -10.78 -6.30
N PRO A 80 18.57 -11.10 -5.13
CA PRO A 80 20.02 -11.10 -5.06
C PRO A 80 20.46 -12.27 -5.92
N GLY A 81 20.94 -11.98 -7.13
CA GLY A 81 21.55 -13.00 -7.97
C GLY A 81 22.61 -13.76 -7.18
N SER A 82 22.52 -15.08 -7.21
CA SER A 82 23.64 -16.04 -7.11
C SER A 82 23.11 -17.44 -7.40
#